data_AF-A0A5K1FR18-F1
#
_entry.id   AF-A0A5K1FR18-F1
#
_cell.length_a   1.000
_cell.length_b   1.000
_cell.length_c   1.000
_cell.angle_alpha   90.00
_cell.angle_beta   90.00
_cell.angle_gamma   90.00
#
_symmetry.space_group_name_H-M   'P 1'
#
loop_
_entity.id
_entity.type
_entity.pdbx_description
1 polymer ?
#
loop_
_entity_poly.entity_id
_entity_poly.type
_entity_poly.pdbx_seq_one_letter_code
_entity_poly.pdbx_strand_id
1 'polypeptide(L)' 'MSRMDLRMSQQVQCALQVTLHRRVRRVNAREYIETFERMDHRSQVLHEFARLDFNIVQTIHQRELR' A
#
# COMPACT_ATOMS: atom_id res chain seq x y z
N MET A 1 14.34 24.21 10.30
CA MET A 1 13.44 23.03 10.43
C MET A 1 13.29 22.43 9.05
N SER A 2 13.78 21.21 8.83
CA SER A 2 13.73 20.58 7.49
C SER A 2 12.27 20.44 7.06
N ARG A 3 11.95 20.92 5.86
CA ARG A 3 10.60 20.82 5.28
C ARG A 3 10.31 19.34 5.02
N MET A 4 9.35 18.79 5.73
CA MET A 4 8.95 17.39 5.58
C MET A 4 8.43 17.18 4.15
N ASP A 5 8.92 16.16 3.46
CA ASP A 5 8.47 15.82 2.11
C ASP A 5 6.96 15.50 2.11
N LEU A 6 6.25 15.85 1.03
CA LEU A 6 4.80 15.67 0.90
C LEU A 6 4.38 14.22 1.17
N ARG A 7 5.19 13.26 0.69
CA ARG A 7 4.93 11.84 0.88
C ARG A 7 5.08 11.41 2.34
N MET A 8 6.10 11.88 3.03
CA MET A 8 6.26 11.66 4.47
C MET A 8 5.10 12.28 5.25
N SER A 9 4.69 13.50 4.90
CA SER A 9 3.53 14.17 5.52
C SER A 9 2.26 13.34 5.37
N GLN A 10 2.00 12.77 4.20
CA GLN A 10 0.86 11.88 3.96
C GLN A 10 0.95 10.60 4.81
N GLN A 11 2.12 9.96 4.88
CA GLN A 11 2.31 8.77 5.70
C GLN A 11 2.09 9.05 7.19
N VAL A 12 2.57 10.19 7.70
CA VAL A 12 2.36 10.63 9.07
C VAL A 12 0.88 10.88 9.34
N GLN A 13 0.19 11.61 8.46
CA GLN A 13 -1.24 11.88 8.58
C GLN A 13 -2.06 10.57 8.59
N CYS A 14 -1.75 9.66 7.67
CA CYS A 14 -2.33 8.32 7.60
C CYS A 14 -2.13 7.54 8.91
N ALA A 15 -0.91 7.51 9.45
CA ALA A 15 -0.59 6.80 10.69
C ALA A 15 -1.31 7.38 11.92
N LEU A 16 -1.53 8.70 11.94
CA LEU A 16 -2.28 9.39 13.00
C LEU A 16 -3.78 9.13 12.93
N GLN A 17 -4.35 8.92 11.74
CA GLN A 17 -5.75 8.53 11.59
C GLN A 17 -6.00 7.10 12.08
N VAL A 18 -5.19 6.15 11.61
CA VAL A 18 -5.26 4.74 12.03
C VAL A 18 -3.85 4.19 12.12
N THR A 19 -3.47 3.75 13.32
CA THR A 19 -2.17 3.14 13.59
C THR A 19 -1.99 1.86 12.76
N LEU A 20 -0.76 1.59 12.33
CA LEU A 20 -0.46 0.49 11.41
C LEU A 20 -1.03 -0.87 11.86
N HIS A 21 -0.96 -1.17 13.16
CA HIS A 21 -1.45 -2.43 13.72
C HIS A 21 -2.99 -2.59 13.70
N ARG A 22 -3.74 -1.48 13.53
CA ARG A 22 -5.22 -1.48 13.45
C ARG A 22 -5.73 -1.43 12.02
N ARG A 23 -4.85 -1.26 11.02
CA ARG A 23 -5.25 -1.15 9.63
C ARG A 23 -5.65 -2.52 9.07
N VAL A 24 -6.68 -2.53 8.24
CA VAL A 24 -7.08 -3.72 7.48
C VAL A 24 -5.98 -4.04 6.46
N ARG A 25 -5.38 -5.23 6.58
CA ARG A 25 -4.19 -5.62 5.79
C ARG A 25 -4.38 -5.46 4.29
N ARG A 26 -5.50 -5.92 3.73
CA ARG A 26 -5.76 -5.84 2.27
C ARG A 26 -5.99 -4.40 1.80
N VAL A 27 -6.66 -3.56 2.58
CA VAL A 27 -6.82 -2.12 2.25
C VAL A 27 -5.46 -1.41 2.27
N ASN A 28 -4.67 -1.67 3.31
CA ASN A 28 -3.33 -1.09 3.43
C ASN A 28 -2.38 -1.59 2.32
N ALA A 29 -2.46 -2.87 1.94
CA ALA A 29 -1.66 -3.42 0.85
C ALA A 29 -1.89 -2.68 -0.47
N ARG A 30 -3.14 -2.33 -0.78
CA ARG A 30 -3.47 -1.55 -1.99
C ARG A 30 -2.80 -0.17 -1.99
N GLU A 31 -2.93 0.57 -0.89
CA GLU A 31 -2.28 1.88 -0.70
C GLU A 31 -0.75 1.79 -0.81
N TYR A 32 -0.17 0.74 -0.23
CA TYR A 32 1.28 0.52 -0.27
C TYR A 32 1.78 0.09 -1.64
N ILE A 33 1.06 -0.72 -2.41
CA ILE A 33 1.46 -1.08 -3.78
C ILE A 33 1.60 0.18 -4.64
N GLU A 34 0.62 1.09 -4.61
CA GLU A 34 0.63 2.34 -5.38
C GLU A 34 1.71 3.32 -4.92
N THR A 35 1.94 3.44 -3.60
CA THR A 35 2.95 4.38 -3.07
C THR A 35 4.37 3.83 -3.14
N PHE A 36 4.54 2.50 -3.10
CA PHE A 36 5.82 1.83 -3.31
C PHE A 36 6.31 2.03 -4.74
N GLU A 37 5.40 2.24 -5.71
CA GLU A 37 5.76 2.58 -7.07
C GLU A 37 6.56 3.90 -7.18
N ARG A 38 6.35 4.82 -6.24
CA ARG A 38 6.94 6.17 -6.27
C ARG A 38 8.21 6.26 -5.41
N MET A 39 8.74 5.13 -4.93
CA MET A 39 9.95 5.07 -4.11
C MET A 39 11.22 5.00 -4.95
N ASP A 40 12.21 5.81 -4.58
CA ASP A 40 13.58 5.64 -5.05
C ASP A 40 14.16 4.30 -4.56
N HIS A 41 15.01 3.67 -5.38
CA HIS A 41 15.70 2.41 -5.08
C HIS A 41 14.79 1.21 -4.71
N ARG A 42 13.54 1.20 -5.18
CA ARG A 42 12.61 0.08 -4.96
C ARG A 42 13.00 -1.19 -5.71
N SER A 43 12.72 -2.34 -5.10
CA SER A 43 12.78 -3.62 -5.80
C SER A 43 11.60 -3.74 -6.77
N GLN A 44 11.90 -3.73 -8.07
CA GLN A 44 10.89 -3.92 -9.12
C GLN A 44 10.23 -5.31 -9.02
N VAL A 45 11.01 -6.35 -8.71
CA VAL A 45 10.51 -7.72 -8.53
C VAL A 45 9.47 -7.80 -7.40
N LEU A 46 9.73 -7.12 -6.27
CA LEU A 46 8.78 -7.10 -5.16
C LEU A 46 7.48 -6.37 -5.52
N HIS A 47 7.57 -5.26 -6.26
CA HIS A 47 6.42 -4.52 -6.74
C HIS A 47 5.59 -5.35 -7.74
N GLU A 48 6.30 -5.98 -8.69
CA GLU A 48 5.87 -7.05 -9.60
C GLU A 48 4.93 -8.04 -8.92
N PHE A 49 5.53 -8.71 -7.94
CA PHE A 49 4.94 -9.77 -7.16
C PHE A 49 3.72 -9.31 -6.35
N ALA A 50 3.86 -8.19 -5.61
CA ALA A 50 2.78 -7.69 -4.76
C ALA A 50 1.51 -7.33 -5.56
N ARG A 51 1.68 -6.75 -6.75
CA ARG A 51 0.56 -6.42 -7.64
C ARG A 51 -0.12 -7.67 -8.18
N LEU A 52 0.65 -8.69 -8.56
CA LEU A 52 0.11 -9.95 -9.06
C LEU A 52 -0.67 -10.71 -7.97
N ASP A 53 -0.11 -10.87 -6.77
CA ASP A 53 -0.79 -11.50 -5.62
C ASP A 53 -2.12 -10.80 -5.32
N PHE A 54 -2.10 -9.47 -5.25
CA PHE A 54 -3.28 -8.68 -4.96
C PHE A 54 -4.41 -8.95 -5.97
N ASN A 55 -4.09 -8.96 -7.26
CA ASN A 55 -5.08 -9.17 -8.32
C ASN A 55 -5.63 -10.61 -8.33
N ILE A 56 -4.80 -11.61 -8.04
CA ILE A 56 -5.24 -13.02 -7.91
C ILE A 56 -6.27 -13.13 -6.79
N VAL A 57 -5.95 -12.62 -5.60
CA VAL A 57 -6.85 -12.71 -4.44
C VAL A 57 -8.12 -11.86 -4.64
N GLN A 58 -8.00 -10.69 -5.27
CA GLN A 58 -9.17 -9.89 -5.64
C GLN A 58 -10.11 -10.64 -6.58
N THR A 59 -9.57 -11.37 -7.56
CA THR A 59 -10.37 -12.18 -8.49
C THR A 59 -11.14 -13.28 -7.76
N ILE A 60 -10.52 -13.91 -6.75
CA ILE A 60 -11.19 -14.91 -5.90
C ILE A 60 -12.34 -14.26 -5.14
N HIS A 61 -12.10 -13.15 -4.44
CA HIS A 61 -13.15 -12.44 -3.71
C HIS A 61 -14.30 -11.96 -4.58
N GLN A 62 -14.01 -11.51 -5.81
CA GLN A 62 -15.05 -11.13 -6.77
C GLN A 62 -15.91 -12.32 -7.20
N ARG A 63 -15.35 -13.53 -7.26
CA ARG A 63 -16.12 -14.75 -7.53
C ARG A 63 -16.96 -15.16 -6.32
N GLU A 64 -16.44 -15.00 -5.10
CA GLU A 64 -17.16 -15.29 -3.85
C GLU A 64 -18.34 -14.34 -3.61
N LEU A 65 -18.25 -13.10 -4.10
CA LEU A 65 -19.31 -12.09 -4.00
C LEU A 65 -20.41 -12.24 -5.06
N ARG A 66 -20.20 -13.07 -6.09
CA ARG A 66 -21.24 -13.40 -7.08
C ARG A 66 -22.17 -14.46 -6.53
#